data_AF-W5MCD3-F1
#
_entry.id   AF-W5MCD3-F1
#
_cell.length_a   1.000
_cell.length_b   1.000
_cell.length_c   1.000
_cell.angle_alpha   90.00
_cell.angle_beta   90.00
_cell.angle_gamma   90.00
#
_symmetry.space_group_name_H-M   'P 1'
#
loop_
_entity.id
_entity.type
_entity.pdbx_description
1 polymer ?
#
loop_
_entity_poly.entity_id
_entity_poly.type
_entity_poly.pdbx_seq_one_letter_code
_entity_poly.pdbx_strand_id
1 'polypeptide(L)'
;CSSFVGFKMDASLSTIGQGCFGKVYKRTYKGKLAAIKRVPEERLQERSLDRECRIYQQMNHPNIVKLLDSPWREDGKWHFPLEFITGEELEIALFQRRNSKIQLTMPIKATIITGMCQGLHYLHQKRIVHQDLKPDNIMVEYDTYRPVLIDFGVAKIIYCGGISTAPNIGNEAYAAPEIFSGQLRSVKSDVWAMGKVVAELLLECRLDPRRSL
;
A
#
# COMPACT_ATOMS: atom_id res chain seq x y z
N CYS A 1 -5.98 11.61 39.97
CA CYS A 1 -6.51 12.15 38.70
C CYS A 1 -6.06 11.27 37.54
N SER A 2 -6.84 10.25 37.24
CA SER A 2 -6.57 9.29 36.17
C SER A 2 -7.92 8.95 35.54
N SER A 3 -8.37 9.83 34.64
CA SER A 3 -9.57 9.60 33.85
C SER A 3 -9.22 8.64 32.71
N PHE A 4 -9.45 7.35 32.95
CA PHE A 4 -9.64 6.34 31.92
C PHE A 4 -10.83 6.78 31.06
N VAL A 5 -10.57 7.28 29.86
CA VAL A 5 -11.61 7.44 28.84
C VAL A 5 -11.68 6.11 28.10
N GLY A 6 -12.61 5.26 28.52
CA GLY A 6 -12.97 4.06 27.78
C GLY A 6 -13.48 4.47 26.41
N PHE A 7 -12.76 4.09 25.35
CA PHE A 7 -13.23 4.22 23.98
C PHE A 7 -14.40 3.25 23.79
N LYS A 8 -15.63 3.78 23.77
CA LYS A 8 -16.79 3.04 23.29
C LYS A 8 -16.53 2.64 21.84
N MET A 9 -16.50 1.33 21.58
CA MET A 9 -16.55 0.79 20.23
C MET A 9 -17.86 1.23 19.57
N ASP A 10 -17.78 2.14 18.60
CA ASP A 10 -18.90 2.41 17.72
C ASP A 10 -19.04 1.27 16.70
N ALA A 11 -20.25 0.73 16.61
CA ALA A 11 -20.57 -0.51 15.94
C ALA A 11 -20.86 -0.25 14.45
N SER A 12 -19.81 -0.05 13.64
CA SER A 12 -19.90 -0.23 12.19
C SER A 12 -18.60 -0.85 11.65
N LEU A 13 -18.32 -2.08 12.04
CA LEU A 13 -17.20 -2.87 11.54
C LEU A 13 -17.50 -3.41 10.13
N SER A 14 -17.50 -2.57 9.09
CA SER A 14 -17.42 -3.09 7.73
C SER A 14 -15.94 -3.35 7.41
N THR A 15 -15.61 -4.63 7.16
CA THR A 15 -14.31 -5.00 6.60
C THR A 15 -14.29 -4.47 5.18
N ILE A 16 -13.33 -3.61 4.86
CA ILE A 16 -13.20 -3.00 3.53
C ILE A 16 -12.10 -3.65 2.68
N GLY A 17 -11.25 -4.48 3.30
CA GLY A 17 -10.23 -5.24 2.60
C GLY A 17 -9.58 -6.28 3.49
N GLN A 18 -9.05 -7.34 2.89
CA GLN A 18 -8.25 -8.37 3.55
C GLN A 18 -7.03 -8.67 2.69
N GLY A 19 -5.84 -8.36 3.21
CA GLY A 19 -4.56 -8.62 2.55
C GLY A 19 -3.70 -9.64 3.30
N CYS A 20 -2.51 -9.94 2.77
CA CYS A 20 -1.54 -10.85 3.39
C CYS A 20 -1.18 -10.45 4.83
N PHE A 21 -1.19 -9.15 5.13
CA PHE A 21 -0.77 -8.60 6.43
C PHE A 21 -1.92 -8.33 7.39
N GLY A 22 -3.17 -8.60 7.01
CA GLY A 22 -4.30 -8.46 7.94
C GLY A 22 -5.58 -7.93 7.31
N LYS A 23 -6.52 -7.57 8.18
CA LYS A 23 -7.84 -7.04 7.79
C LYS A 23 -7.86 -5.53 7.96
N VAL A 24 -8.47 -4.84 7.01
CA VAL A 24 -8.65 -3.39 7.02
C VAL A 24 -10.12 -3.08 7.26
N TYR A 25 -10.39 -2.20 8.23
CA TYR A 25 -11.73 -1.84 8.65
C TYR A 25 -11.97 -0.36 8.44
N LYS A 26 -13.13 -0.01 7.88
CA LYS A 26 -13.60 1.38 7.86
C LYS A 26 -14.12 1.73 9.25
N ARG A 27 -13.59 2.79 9.86
CA ARG A 27 -14.00 3.26 11.19
C ARG A 27 -13.94 4.77 11.30
N THR A 28 -14.70 5.32 12.24
CA THR A 28 -14.48 6.70 12.71
C THR A 28 -13.36 6.69 13.74
N TYR A 29 -12.31 7.48 13.51
CA TYR A 29 -11.17 7.67 14.41
C TYR A 29 -10.95 9.17 14.63
N LYS A 30 -11.01 9.60 15.90
CA LYS A 30 -10.91 11.03 16.30
C LYS A 30 -11.83 11.96 15.48
N GLY A 31 -13.08 11.52 15.25
CA GLY A 31 -14.10 12.29 14.52
C GLY A 31 -13.92 12.34 13.00
N LYS A 32 -12.96 11.59 12.44
CA LYS A 32 -12.74 11.49 10.99
C LYS A 32 -12.81 10.04 10.53
N LEU A 33 -13.11 9.85 9.26
CA LEU A 33 -13.10 8.52 8.66
C LEU A 33 -11.66 8.01 8.50
N ALA A 34 -11.42 6.76 8.89
CA ALA A 34 -10.11 6.13 8.85
C ALA A 34 -10.21 4.66 8.39
N ALA A 35 -9.11 4.15 7.84
CA ALA A 35 -8.88 2.75 7.56
C ALA A 35 -7.98 2.17 8.66
N ILE A 36 -8.50 1.23 9.45
CA ILE A 36 -7.72 0.59 10.52
C ILE A 36 -7.21 -0.76 10.02
N LYS A 37 -5.91 -0.83 9.71
CA LYS A 37 -5.23 -2.09 9.38
C LYS A 37 -4.88 -2.81 10.67
N ARG A 38 -5.41 -4.04 10.83
CA ARG A 38 -5.15 -4.91 11.99
C ARG A 38 -4.19 -6.02 11.63
N VAL A 39 -3.03 -6.06 12.27
CA VAL A 39 -1.99 -7.06 12.04
C VAL A 39 -1.81 -7.92 13.30
N PRO A 40 -1.92 -9.26 13.22
CA PRO A 40 -1.64 -10.14 14.35
C PRO A 40 -0.22 -9.96 14.87
N GLU A 41 -0.05 -9.93 16.20
CA GLU A 41 1.26 -9.74 16.84
C GLU A 41 2.28 -10.83 16.43
N GLU A 42 1.82 -12.06 16.22
CA GLU A 42 2.68 -13.17 15.80
C GLU A 42 3.28 -12.95 14.40
N ARG A 43 2.67 -12.08 13.60
CA ARG A 43 3.16 -11.71 12.26
C ARG A 43 4.10 -10.49 12.28
N LEU A 44 4.11 -9.73 13.37
CA LEU A 44 4.97 -8.55 13.54
C LEU A 44 5.87 -8.74 14.75
N GLN A 45 7.07 -9.24 14.50
CA GLN A 45 8.14 -9.16 15.50
C GLN A 45 8.38 -7.68 15.85
N GLU A 46 8.77 -7.39 17.09
CA GLU A 46 8.96 -6.03 17.61
C GLU A 46 9.91 -5.19 16.73
N ARG A 47 11.00 -5.79 16.24
CA ARG A 47 11.93 -5.14 15.28
C ARG A 47 11.30 -4.83 13.92
N SER A 48 10.34 -5.63 13.47
CA SER A 48 9.59 -5.40 12.23
C SER A 48 8.55 -4.30 12.40
N LEU A 49 7.92 -4.22 13.58
CA LEU A 49 7.00 -3.14 13.93
C LEU A 49 7.71 -1.79 13.95
N ASP A 50 8.84 -1.68 14.66
CA ASP A 50 9.64 -0.45 14.69
C ASP A 50 9.99 0.02 13.28
N ARG A 51 10.31 -0.92 12.39
CA ARG A 51 10.57 -0.62 10.98
C ARG A 51 9.33 -0.13 10.25
N GLU A 52 8.21 -0.83 10.35
CA GLU A 52 6.96 -0.43 9.67
C GLU A 52 6.48 0.94 10.17
N CYS A 53 6.52 1.18 11.48
CA CYS A 53 6.25 2.48 12.09
C CYS A 53 7.18 3.57 11.56
N ARG A 54 8.49 3.32 11.50
CA ARG A 54 9.48 4.28 10.94
C ARG A 54 9.21 4.58 9.47
N ILE A 55 8.81 3.58 8.68
CA ILE A 55 8.44 3.78 7.28
C ILE A 55 7.24 4.73 7.20
N TYR A 56 6.15 4.42 7.92
CA TYR A 56 4.96 5.27 7.94
C TYR A 56 5.22 6.71 8.44
N GLN A 57 6.03 6.88 9.49
CA GLN A 57 6.34 8.20 10.03
C GLN A 57 7.19 9.07 9.08
N GLN A 58 7.94 8.47 8.17
CA GLN A 58 8.75 9.20 7.18
C GLN A 58 7.95 9.58 5.92
N MET A 59 6.71 9.12 5.79
CA MET A 59 5.89 9.32 4.60
C MET A 59 4.91 10.48 4.77
N ASN A 60 4.99 11.45 3.86
CA ASN A 60 4.08 12.58 3.77
C ASN A 60 4.06 13.06 2.32
N HIS A 61 3.19 12.45 1.51
CA HIS A 61 3.05 12.75 0.10
C HIS A 61 1.60 12.48 -0.33
N PRO A 62 1.00 13.30 -1.21
CA PRO A 62 -0.39 13.10 -1.65
C PRO A 62 -0.64 11.78 -2.36
N ASN A 63 0.36 11.09 -2.90
CA ASN A 63 0.17 9.78 -3.55
C ASN A 63 0.59 8.58 -2.69
N ILE A 64 0.70 8.76 -1.37
CA ILE A 64 1.05 7.70 -0.41
C ILE A 64 0.09 7.78 0.77
N VAL A 65 -0.41 6.63 1.22
CA VAL A 65 -1.33 6.59 2.36
C VAL A 65 -0.68 7.15 3.63
N LYS A 66 -1.38 8.06 4.27
CA LYS A 66 -0.95 8.70 5.52
C LYS A 66 -1.29 7.84 6.74
N LEU A 67 -0.30 7.68 7.62
CA LEU A 67 -0.53 7.24 9.00
C LEU A 67 -1.05 8.43 9.82
N LEU A 68 -2.23 8.28 10.41
CA LEU A 68 -2.93 9.35 11.13
C LEU A 68 -2.41 9.55 12.55
N ASP A 69 -1.94 8.48 13.19
CA ASP A 69 -1.41 8.50 14.56
C ASP A 69 -0.49 7.28 14.81
N SER A 70 0.15 7.26 15.97
CA SER A 70 0.94 6.13 16.43
C SER A 70 0.08 4.85 16.47
N PRO A 71 0.58 3.71 15.94
CA PRO A 71 -0.10 2.43 16.06
C PRO A 71 -0.28 2.04 17.52
N TRP A 72 -1.36 1.33 17.84
CA TRP A 72 -1.61 0.83 19.18
C TRP A 72 -1.88 -0.68 19.17
N ARG A 73 -1.75 -1.28 20.36
CA ARG A 73 -2.02 -2.71 20.55
C ARG A 73 -3.34 -2.90 21.29
N GLU A 74 -4.16 -3.81 20.78
CA GLU A 74 -5.45 -4.21 21.36
C GLU A 74 -5.75 -5.66 20.90
N ASP A 75 -6.27 -6.51 21.79
CA ASP A 75 -6.64 -7.91 21.48
C ASP A 75 -5.56 -8.73 20.75
N GLY A 76 -4.29 -8.60 21.15
CA GLY A 76 -3.16 -9.32 20.51
C GLY A 76 -2.87 -8.87 19.07
N LYS A 77 -3.32 -7.67 18.67
CA LYS A 77 -3.14 -7.13 17.31
C LYS A 77 -2.65 -5.69 17.34
N TRP A 78 -1.77 -5.38 16.40
CA TRP A 78 -1.39 -4.01 16.07
C TRP A 78 -2.45 -3.36 15.19
N HIS A 79 -2.79 -2.12 15.51
CA HIS A 79 -3.77 -1.32 14.81
C HIS A 79 -3.08 -0.09 14.24
N PHE A 80 -3.04 0.01 12.91
CA PHE A 80 -2.48 1.14 12.20
C PHE A 80 -3.62 2.05 11.73
N PRO A 81 -3.77 3.26 12.30
CA PRO A 81 -4.77 4.21 11.83
C PRO A 81 -4.29 4.90 10.57
N LEU A 82 -4.83 4.51 9.41
CA LEU A 82 -4.50 5.09 8.12
C LEU A 82 -5.61 6.04 7.66
N GLU A 83 -5.27 7.01 6.83
CA GLU A 83 -6.28 7.82 6.15
C GLU A 83 -7.20 6.91 5.33
N PHE A 84 -8.50 7.23 5.33
CA PHE A 84 -9.44 6.52 4.49
C PHE A 84 -9.48 7.16 3.11
N ILE A 85 -9.20 6.37 2.07
CA ILE A 85 -9.32 6.81 0.67
C ILE A 85 -10.72 6.48 0.16
N THR A 86 -11.48 7.52 -0.20
CA THR A 86 -12.79 7.38 -0.85
C THR A 86 -12.59 7.06 -2.33
N GLY A 87 -12.42 5.78 -2.63
CA GLY A 87 -12.08 5.30 -3.96
C GLY A 87 -12.27 3.80 -4.10
N GLU A 88 -11.67 3.26 -5.15
CA GLU A 88 -11.55 1.81 -5.38
C GLU A 88 -10.11 1.43 -5.73
N GLU A 89 -9.78 0.16 -5.58
CA GLU A 89 -8.49 -0.38 -5.99
C GLU A 89 -8.35 -0.30 -7.52
N LEU A 90 -7.15 0.01 -8.01
CA LEU A 90 -6.86 0.06 -9.44
C LEU A 90 -7.14 -1.30 -10.12
N GLU A 91 -7.00 -2.38 -9.36
CA GLU A 91 -7.41 -3.74 -9.73
C GLU A 91 -8.87 -3.82 -10.18
N ILE A 92 -9.78 -3.19 -9.43
CA ILE A 92 -11.23 -3.15 -9.75
C ILE A 92 -11.44 -2.34 -11.03
N ALA A 93 -10.80 -1.16 -11.11
CA ALA A 93 -10.93 -0.27 -12.25
C ALA A 93 -10.46 -0.91 -13.57
N LEU A 94 -9.39 -1.71 -13.53
CA LEU A 94 -8.83 -2.38 -14.70
C LEU A 94 -9.58 -3.65 -15.10
N PHE A 95 -9.82 -4.54 -14.14
CA PHE A 95 -10.17 -5.93 -14.43
C PHE A 95 -11.58 -6.32 -14.00
N GLN A 96 -12.27 -5.46 -13.26
CA GLN A 96 -13.64 -5.67 -12.81
C GLN A 96 -14.54 -4.53 -13.28
N ARG A 97 -14.42 -4.13 -14.55
CA ARG A 97 -15.08 -2.92 -15.10
C ARG A 97 -16.59 -2.82 -14.87
N ARG A 98 -17.29 -3.95 -14.77
CA ARG A 98 -18.73 -3.98 -14.45
C ARG A 98 -19.03 -3.48 -13.03
N ASN A 99 -18.07 -3.61 -12.12
CA ASN A 99 -18.14 -3.19 -10.73
C ASN A 99 -17.43 -1.85 -10.48
N SER A 100 -16.59 -1.41 -11.43
CA SER A 100 -15.84 -0.16 -11.38
C SER A 100 -16.77 1.05 -11.47
N LYS A 101 -16.51 2.07 -10.65
CA LYS A 101 -17.12 3.40 -10.83
C LYS A 101 -16.25 4.33 -11.66
N ILE A 102 -14.98 3.98 -11.86
CA ILE A 102 -14.04 4.76 -12.65
C ILE A 102 -14.08 4.31 -14.11
N GLN A 103 -14.25 5.28 -15.01
CA GLN A 103 -14.07 5.07 -16.45
C GLN A 103 -12.66 5.51 -16.85
N LEU A 104 -11.83 4.56 -17.30
CA LEU A 104 -10.41 4.80 -17.61
C LEU A 104 -10.23 5.49 -18.97
N THR A 105 -10.63 6.75 -19.09
CA THR A 105 -10.30 7.58 -20.25
C THR A 105 -8.80 7.92 -20.26
N MET A 106 -8.24 8.27 -21.43
CA MET A 106 -6.82 8.62 -21.52
C MET A 106 -6.38 9.75 -20.56
N PRO A 107 -7.15 10.85 -20.38
CA PRO A 107 -6.82 11.85 -19.36
C PRO A 107 -6.77 11.30 -17.95
N ILE A 108 -7.72 10.43 -17.57
CA ILE A 108 -7.76 9.79 -16.25
C ILE A 108 -6.56 8.86 -16.06
N LYS A 109 -6.24 8.05 -17.07
CA LYS A 109 -5.03 7.21 -17.07
C LYS A 109 -3.77 8.05 -16.87
N ALA A 110 -3.66 9.18 -17.56
CA ALA A 110 -2.50 10.08 -17.42
C ALA A 110 -2.36 10.65 -16.00
N THR A 111 -3.48 11.05 -15.37
CA THR A 111 -3.50 11.48 -13.96
C THR A 111 -3.04 10.37 -13.02
N ILE A 112 -3.57 9.15 -13.19
CA ILE A 112 -3.20 7.98 -12.38
C ILE A 112 -1.71 7.63 -12.57
N ILE A 113 -1.22 7.56 -13.81
CA ILE A 113 0.20 7.25 -14.09
C ILE A 113 1.12 8.29 -13.45
N THR A 114 0.79 9.58 -13.61
CA THR A 114 1.60 10.67 -13.08
C THR A 114 1.67 10.60 -11.55
N GLY A 115 0.53 10.45 -10.87
CA GLY A 115 0.49 10.38 -9.41
C GLY A 115 1.19 9.13 -8.85
N MET A 116 1.03 7.97 -9.49
CA MET A 116 1.73 6.74 -9.10
C MET A 116 3.26 6.93 -9.17
N CYS A 117 3.75 7.51 -10.27
CA CYS A 117 5.17 7.78 -10.47
C CYS A 117 5.69 8.81 -9.46
N GLN A 118 4.93 9.86 -9.14
CA GLN A 118 5.29 10.84 -8.11
C GLN A 118 5.40 10.20 -6.72
N GLY A 119 4.41 9.37 -6.34
CA GLY A 119 4.45 8.62 -5.08
C GLY A 119 5.65 7.68 -5.00
N LEU A 120 5.92 6.93 -6.07
CA LEU A 120 7.06 6.01 -6.11
C LEU A 120 8.40 6.75 -6.04
N HIS A 121 8.52 7.86 -6.78
CA HIS A 121 9.72 8.69 -6.75
C HIS A 121 10.01 9.21 -5.34
N TYR A 122 8.99 9.69 -4.63
CA TYR A 122 9.11 10.14 -3.25
C TYR A 122 9.63 9.01 -2.32
N LEU A 123 9.11 7.78 -2.44
CA LEU A 123 9.60 6.63 -1.67
C LEU A 123 11.09 6.38 -1.93
N HIS A 124 11.47 6.38 -3.20
CA HIS A 124 12.85 6.09 -3.62
C HIS A 124 13.83 7.19 -3.17
N GLN A 125 13.42 8.45 -3.16
CA GLN A 125 14.22 9.54 -2.57
C GLN A 125 14.52 9.32 -1.09
N LYS A 126 13.60 8.67 -0.36
CA LYS A 126 13.78 8.25 1.04
C LYS A 126 14.41 6.88 1.20
N ARG A 127 14.87 6.26 0.12
CA ARG A 127 15.45 4.91 0.08
C ARG A 127 14.49 3.83 0.60
N ILE A 128 13.19 4.05 0.45
CA ILE A 128 12.15 3.07 0.76
C ILE A 128 11.86 2.28 -0.50
N VAL A 129 11.93 0.95 -0.41
CA VAL A 129 11.48 0.01 -1.44
C VAL A 129 10.14 -0.54 -1.01
N HIS A 130 9.14 -0.44 -1.87
CA HIS A 130 7.77 -0.90 -1.61
C HIS A 130 7.68 -2.44 -1.61
N GLN A 131 8.41 -3.10 -2.52
CA GLN A 131 8.48 -4.57 -2.70
C GLN A 131 7.21 -5.26 -3.23
N ASP A 132 6.02 -4.70 -3.00
CA ASP A 132 4.73 -5.28 -3.39
C ASP A 132 3.85 -4.34 -4.23
N LEU A 133 4.42 -3.63 -5.20
CA LEU A 133 3.62 -2.81 -6.12
C LEU A 133 2.81 -3.70 -7.07
N LYS A 134 1.49 -3.52 -7.04
CA LYS A 134 0.49 -4.18 -7.87
C LYS A 134 -0.82 -3.37 -7.86
N PRO A 135 -1.77 -3.59 -8.78
CA PRO A 135 -3.01 -2.83 -8.83
C PRO A 135 -3.85 -2.88 -7.54
N ASP A 136 -3.82 -3.99 -6.79
CA ASP A 136 -4.51 -4.11 -5.50
C ASP A 136 -3.97 -3.13 -4.44
N ASN A 137 -2.68 -2.78 -4.53
CA ASN A 137 -2.01 -1.90 -3.58
C ASN A 137 -2.01 -0.43 -4.03
N ILE A 138 -2.92 -0.06 -4.94
CA ILE A 138 -3.10 1.30 -5.44
C ILE A 138 -4.59 1.63 -5.36
N MET A 139 -4.96 2.56 -4.48
CA MET A 139 -6.31 3.11 -4.43
C MET A 139 -6.43 4.31 -5.36
N VAL A 140 -7.54 4.46 -6.06
CA VAL A 140 -7.84 5.62 -6.89
C VAL A 140 -9.09 6.31 -6.38
N GLU A 141 -8.97 7.59 -6.03
CA GLU A 141 -10.11 8.40 -5.57
C GLU A 141 -11.17 8.60 -6.66
N TYR A 142 -12.45 8.56 -6.27
CA TYR A 142 -13.55 8.73 -7.21
C TYR A 142 -13.62 10.15 -7.80
N ASP A 143 -13.38 11.17 -6.99
CA ASP A 143 -13.63 12.57 -7.39
C ASP A 143 -12.44 13.21 -8.10
N THR A 144 -11.22 12.87 -7.70
CA THR A 144 -9.98 13.51 -8.15
C THR A 144 -9.14 12.62 -9.07
N TYR A 145 -9.44 11.31 -9.11
CA TYR A 145 -8.60 10.27 -9.71
C TYR A 145 -7.17 10.23 -9.16
N ARG A 146 -6.95 10.79 -7.96
CA ARG A 146 -5.66 10.72 -7.27
C ARG A 146 -5.35 9.25 -6.95
N PRO A 147 -4.22 8.71 -7.45
CA PRO A 147 -3.75 7.40 -7.04
C PRO A 147 -3.02 7.52 -5.70
N VAL A 148 -3.20 6.52 -4.84
CA VAL A 148 -2.57 6.44 -3.53
C VAL A 148 -1.96 5.06 -3.37
N LEU A 149 -0.64 5.02 -3.21
CA LEU A 149 0.08 3.79 -2.89
C LEU A 149 -0.28 3.39 -1.45
N ILE A 150 -0.75 2.16 -1.29
CA ILE A 150 -1.18 1.58 -0.02
C ILE A 150 -0.38 0.30 0.29
N ASP A 151 -0.54 -0.19 1.51
CA ASP A 151 0.07 -1.41 2.05
C ASP A 151 1.61 -1.49 2.01
N PHE A 152 2.22 -1.01 3.09
CA PHE A 152 3.67 -1.03 3.31
C PHE A 152 4.13 -2.21 4.17
N GLY A 153 3.33 -3.27 4.30
CA GLY A 153 3.59 -4.40 5.21
C GLY A 153 4.88 -5.19 4.90
N VAL A 154 5.41 -5.06 3.68
CA VAL A 154 6.72 -5.62 3.30
C VAL A 154 7.71 -4.55 2.85
N ALA A 155 7.40 -3.28 3.03
CA ALA A 155 8.32 -2.22 2.62
C ALA A 155 9.61 -2.26 3.45
N LYS A 156 10.72 -1.82 2.87
CA LYS A 156 12.04 -1.78 3.53
C LYS A 156 12.80 -0.50 3.25
N ILE A 157 13.59 -0.06 4.22
CA ILE A 157 14.55 1.05 4.08
C ILE A 157 15.91 0.47 3.70
N ILE A 158 16.54 0.98 2.64
CA ILE A 158 17.91 0.62 2.24
C ILE A 158 18.90 1.56 2.94
N TYR A 159 19.77 1.00 3.78
CA TYR A 159 20.91 1.72 4.38
C TYR A 159 22.15 1.61 3.49
N CYS A 160 23.02 2.64 3.52
CA CYS A 160 24.34 2.58 2.89
C CYS A 160 25.14 1.43 3.53
N GLY A 161 25.53 0.42 2.76
CA GLY A 161 26.13 -0.82 3.27
C GLY A 161 25.37 -2.09 2.85
N GLY A 162 24.22 -1.97 2.19
CA GLY A 162 23.67 -3.00 1.29
C GLY A 162 22.87 -4.13 1.93
N ILE A 163 22.89 -4.32 3.25
CA ILE A 163 22.17 -5.42 3.90
C ILE A 163 20.91 -4.89 4.58
N SER A 164 19.79 -4.94 3.86
CA SER A 164 18.48 -4.87 4.50
C SER A 164 18.16 -6.23 5.09
N THR A 165 17.98 -6.31 6.41
CA THR A 165 17.50 -7.52 7.12
C THR A 165 15.99 -7.78 6.91
N ALA A 166 15.34 -7.05 6.00
CA ALA A 166 13.95 -7.27 5.65
C ALA A 166 13.77 -8.51 4.77
N PRO A 167 12.69 -9.28 4.96
CA PRO A 167 12.36 -10.39 4.09
C PRO A 167 12.28 -9.93 2.63
N ASN A 168 12.78 -10.76 1.70
CA ASN A 168 12.62 -10.54 0.26
C ASN A 168 11.26 -11.07 -0.21
N ILE A 169 10.17 -10.56 0.38
CA ILE A 169 8.81 -11.05 0.17
C ILE A 169 8.03 -9.98 -0.60
N GLY A 170 7.27 -10.42 -1.59
CA GLY A 170 6.38 -9.59 -2.41
C GLY A 170 5.75 -10.44 -3.50
N ASN A 171 4.74 -9.91 -4.18
CA ASN A 171 4.03 -10.62 -5.23
C ASN A 171 4.98 -10.99 -6.39
N GLU A 172 4.90 -12.25 -6.84
CA GLU A 172 5.73 -12.79 -7.94
C GLU A 172 5.21 -12.38 -9.32
N ALA A 173 3.90 -12.15 -9.49
CA ALA A 173 3.31 -11.73 -10.76
C ALA A 173 3.81 -10.37 -11.24
N TYR A 174 4.21 -9.50 -10.32
CA TYR A 174 4.77 -8.18 -10.61
C TYR A 174 6.29 -8.13 -10.35
N ALA A 175 6.93 -9.27 -10.06
CA ALA A 175 8.36 -9.32 -9.79
C ALA A 175 9.19 -9.02 -11.04
N ALA A 176 10.33 -8.38 -10.81
CA ALA A 176 11.33 -8.13 -11.83
C ALA A 176 12.13 -9.41 -12.16
N PRO A 177 12.66 -9.56 -13.38
CA PRO A 177 13.34 -10.78 -13.82
C PRO A 177 14.47 -11.21 -12.87
N GLU A 178 15.20 -10.25 -12.33
CA GLU A 178 16.30 -10.49 -11.41
C GLU A 178 15.88 -11.18 -10.09
N ILE A 179 14.62 -11.03 -9.69
CA ILE A 179 14.08 -11.67 -8.47
C ILE A 179 14.00 -13.19 -8.65
N PHE A 180 13.66 -13.67 -9.84
CA PHE A 180 13.67 -15.10 -10.15
C PHE A 180 15.08 -15.69 -10.22
N SER A 181 16.10 -14.83 -10.39
CA SER A 181 17.52 -15.21 -10.27
C SER A 181 18.04 -15.13 -8.83
N GLY A 182 17.17 -14.91 -7.84
CA GLY A 182 17.54 -14.84 -6.43
C GLY A 182 18.08 -13.48 -5.97
N GLN A 183 18.03 -12.44 -6.82
CA GLN A 183 18.44 -11.10 -6.41
C GLN A 183 17.43 -10.48 -5.43
N LEU A 184 17.92 -9.56 -4.61
CA LEU A 184 17.09 -8.84 -3.65
C LEU A 184 16.26 -7.76 -4.35
N ARG A 185 14.99 -7.63 -3.94
CA ARG A 185 14.14 -6.50 -4.34
C ARG A 185 14.80 -5.17 -3.98
N SER A 186 14.72 -4.22 -4.90
CA SER A 186 15.39 -2.92 -4.86
C SER A 186 14.49 -1.83 -5.44
N VAL A 187 14.96 -0.58 -5.45
CA VAL A 187 14.26 0.51 -6.15
C VAL A 187 14.06 0.20 -7.64
N LYS A 188 14.94 -0.60 -8.26
CA LYS A 188 14.83 -1.00 -9.66
C LYS A 188 13.71 -2.02 -9.88
N SER A 189 13.55 -2.97 -8.95
CA SER A 189 12.45 -3.93 -9.04
C SER A 189 11.09 -3.28 -8.81
N ASP A 190 11.03 -2.22 -7.99
CA ASP A 190 9.80 -1.41 -7.87
C ASP A 190 9.48 -0.66 -9.17
N VAL A 191 10.48 -0.12 -9.86
CA VAL A 191 10.29 0.53 -11.18
C VAL A 191 9.78 -0.47 -12.21
N TRP A 192 10.27 -1.71 -12.21
CA TRP A 192 9.74 -2.77 -13.05
C TRP A 192 8.27 -3.06 -12.76
N ALA A 193 7.93 -3.28 -11.49
CA ALA A 193 6.55 -3.55 -11.06
C ALA A 193 5.61 -2.41 -11.46
N MET A 194 6.04 -1.15 -11.25
CA MET A 194 5.30 0.03 -11.71
C MET A 194 5.14 0.07 -13.23
N GLY A 195 6.19 -0.26 -14.00
CA GLY A 195 6.14 -0.36 -15.45
C GLY A 195 5.09 -1.37 -15.93
N LYS A 196 5.00 -2.54 -15.27
CA LYS A 196 3.94 -3.52 -15.55
C LYS A 196 2.55 -2.96 -15.26
N VAL A 197 2.34 -2.31 -14.12
CA VAL A 197 1.05 -1.68 -13.79
C VAL A 197 0.66 -0.61 -14.81
N VAL A 198 1.61 0.24 -15.23
CA VAL A 198 1.38 1.25 -16.26
C VAL A 198 1.03 0.61 -17.61
N ALA A 199 1.73 -0.46 -18.00
CA ALA A 199 1.42 -1.17 -19.24
C ALA A 199 0.03 -1.82 -19.19
N GLU A 200 -0.34 -2.46 -18.08
CA GLU A 200 -1.68 -2.98 -17.85
C GLU A 200 -2.75 -1.89 -17.89
N LEU A 201 -2.45 -0.69 -17.39
CA LEU A 201 -3.35 0.46 -17.43
C LEU A 201 -3.56 1.01 -18.84
N LEU A 202 -2.50 1.04 -19.66
CA LEU A 202 -2.60 1.51 -21.04
C LEU A 202 -3.31 0.50 -21.93
N LEU A 203 -2.96 -0.78 -21.82
CA LEU A 203 -3.52 -1.88 -22.62
C LEU A 203 -4.87 -2.36 -22.12
N GLU A 204 -5.21 -2.04 -20.87
CA GLU A 204 -6.39 -2.50 -20.14
C GLU A 204 -6.59 -4.02 -20.15
N CYS A 205 -5.48 -4.76 -20.13
CA CYS A 205 -5.43 -6.21 -20.09
C CYS A 205 -4.37 -6.69 -19.10
N ARG A 206 -4.56 -7.87 -18.53
CA ARG A 206 -3.61 -8.44 -17.56
C ARG A 206 -2.39 -8.95 -18.32
N LEU A 207 -1.20 -8.54 -17.89
CA LEU A 207 0.03 -9.06 -18.47
C LEU A 207 0.41 -10.39 -17.80
N ASP A 208 0.87 -11.35 -18.61
CA ASP A 208 1.33 -12.64 -18.10
C ASP A 208 2.51 -12.44 -17.13
N PRO A 209 2.44 -13.01 -15.91
CA PRO A 209 3.55 -13.04 -14.96
C PRO A 209 4.89 -13.50 -15.55
N ARG A 210 4.87 -14.40 -16.54
CA ARG A 210 6.04 -15.14 -17.04
C ARG A 210 6.58 -14.65 -18.37
N ARG A 211 5.93 -13.68 -19.02
CA ARG A 211 6.44 -13.07 -20.25
C ARG A 211 7.14 -11.76 -19.92
N SER A 212 8.46 -11.72 -20.06
CA SER A 212 9.18 -10.46 -20.22
C SER A 212 8.74 -9.81 -21.54
N LEU A 213 8.41 -8.51 -21.49
CA LEU A 213 8.24 -7.68 -22.70
C LEU A 213 9.53 -7.66 -23.52
#